data_AF-A0AAJ1FG09-F1
#
_entry.id   AF-A0AAJ1FG09-F1
#
_cell.length_a   1.000
_cell.length_b   1.000
_cell.length_c   1.000
_cell.angle_alpha   90.00
_cell.angle_beta   90.00
_cell.angle_gamma   90.00
#
_symmetry.space_group_name_H-M   'P 1'
#
loop_
_entity.id
_entity.type
_entity.pdbx_description
1 polymer ?
#
loop_
_entity_poly.entity_id
_entity_poly.type
_entity_poly.pdbx_seq_one_letter_code
_entity_poly.pdbx_strand_id
1 'polypeptide(L)'
;MLLSGIMDGGISDWSRFERLTPFRVRDVLLVASHFDQYLLEESGYLAEIMQQEYSELNLSQAPRIIHSPEARDALRLLRVRDFDLVITMARVGEMDVKAFGSEAKRIREGIPVVMLSHNTRELATLSAGDGIDRIFVWTGDSGILLSICKLIEDERNVENDVRDGDVQVILLVEDSRRFYSAYLPLLYKELVHQTTRLMGEGGNLHEKLLRLRARAKILLASDMNTAKSVIDRYHNNIIGIFTDGKFPNQGGERDTAGLELVRYAQEGHRYLPILFQSKNLELKEEAEALGVRFVHKEDSQLYRRIEEFMVDEMNFGDFVFRQPDGTEVARASNLEELIHGLENAPIDSIEFHASKNQFSHWLRTRTEFSLAAGMRPMTVEDFDTSEGVRKYLADSVREHIVQIHRRTIRDHDARVGDAGFQRIGRGSLGGKGRGLAFFFTRMPDLGLGTAFPDVEFIVPRSVVIATGVFEEFIEDNELGRFVHEDHSDPEVDAAFLAGEFSPELREEMSVLLENTKWPLAVRSSSLLEDSSHQPFAGVYATHML
;
A
#
# COMPACT_ATOMS: atom_id res chain seq x y z
N MET A 1 1.52 22.40 -29.24
CA MET A 1 2.98 22.48 -29.01
C MET A 1 3.32 22.54 -27.51
N LEU A 2 2.51 21.91 -26.64
CA LEU A 2 2.67 21.92 -25.17
C LEU A 2 2.65 20.50 -24.57
N LEU A 3 2.91 19.47 -25.38
CA LEU A 3 2.93 18.06 -24.95
C LEU A 3 4.34 17.50 -24.72
N SER A 4 5.39 18.32 -24.87
CA SER A 4 6.78 17.85 -24.83
C SER A 4 7.48 18.00 -23.46
N GLY A 5 6.73 18.28 -22.39
CA GLY A 5 7.30 18.61 -21.07
C GLY A 5 7.17 17.54 -19.98
N ILE A 6 6.46 16.43 -20.23
CA ILE A 6 6.17 15.40 -19.19
C ILE A 6 6.83 14.05 -19.52
N MET A 7 7.53 13.94 -20.66
CA MET A 7 8.33 12.76 -21.00
C MET A 7 9.76 12.86 -20.46
N ASP A 8 9.94 13.33 -19.22
CA ASP A 8 11.20 13.03 -18.54
C ASP A 8 11.20 11.53 -18.25
N GLY A 9 12.30 10.86 -18.59
CA GLY A 9 12.53 9.41 -18.46
C GLY A 9 12.40 8.92 -17.01
N GLY A 10 11.17 8.93 -16.52
CA GLY A 10 10.80 8.72 -15.14
C GLY A 10 10.93 7.26 -14.79
N ILE A 11 11.72 7.00 -13.74
CA ILE A 11 11.66 5.77 -12.95
C ILE A 11 10.18 5.41 -12.75
N SER A 12 9.78 4.20 -13.20
CA SER A 12 8.41 3.69 -13.02
C SER A 12 8.00 3.77 -11.55
N ASP A 13 6.70 3.95 -11.27
CA ASP A 13 6.18 3.99 -9.90
C ASP A 13 6.70 2.82 -9.06
N TRP A 14 6.85 1.63 -9.67
CA TRP A 14 7.45 0.46 -9.04
C TRP A 14 8.87 0.66 -8.52
N SER A 15 9.76 1.26 -9.32
CA SER A 15 11.14 1.49 -8.88
C SER A 15 11.24 2.65 -7.88
N ARG A 16 10.26 3.56 -7.84
CA ARG A 16 10.11 4.50 -6.72
C ARG A 16 9.68 3.75 -5.44
N PHE A 17 8.73 2.82 -5.55
CA PHE A 17 8.20 2.06 -4.42
C PHE A 17 9.23 1.15 -3.75
N GLU A 18 10.23 0.69 -4.49
CA GLU A 18 11.36 -0.05 -3.93
C GLU A 18 12.12 0.74 -2.86
N ARG A 19 12.15 2.07 -2.98
CA ARG A 19 12.89 2.99 -2.08
C ARG A 19 12.06 3.49 -0.89
N LEU A 20 10.79 3.11 -0.81
CA LEU A 20 9.88 3.54 0.24
C LEU A 20 10.04 2.74 1.52
N THR A 21 9.70 3.38 2.65
CA THR A 21 9.75 2.80 4.00
C THR A 21 11.15 2.25 4.35
N PRO A 22 12.21 3.08 4.26
CA PRO A 22 13.58 2.68 4.58
C PRO A 22 13.77 2.31 6.05
N PHE A 23 13.05 2.98 6.96
CA PHE A 23 13.03 2.62 8.38
C PHE A 23 11.87 1.64 8.67
N ARG A 24 12.17 0.58 9.42
CA ARG A 24 11.18 -0.38 9.92
C ARG A 24 11.47 -0.72 11.36
N VAL A 25 10.44 -0.89 12.16
CA VAL A 25 10.57 -1.40 13.53
C VAL A 25 10.78 -2.91 13.44
N ARG A 26 11.97 -3.39 13.82
CA ARG A 26 12.36 -4.81 13.78
C ARG A 26 12.50 -5.40 15.17
N ASP A 27 13.06 -4.65 16.10
CA ASP A 27 13.26 -5.07 17.49
C ASP A 27 12.57 -4.10 18.45
N VAL A 28 11.62 -4.62 19.23
CA VAL A 28 10.88 -3.88 20.26
C VAL A 28 11.32 -4.35 21.64
N LEU A 29 11.74 -3.43 22.50
CA LEU A 29 11.97 -3.71 23.92
C LEU A 29 10.67 -3.47 24.69
N LEU A 30 10.02 -4.54 25.14
CA LEU A 30 8.84 -4.46 25.99
C LEU A 30 9.24 -4.49 27.46
N VAL A 31 8.98 -3.39 28.16
CA VAL A 31 9.35 -3.18 29.56
C VAL A 31 8.08 -3.22 30.41
N ALA A 32 7.77 -4.39 30.92
CA ALA A 32 6.50 -4.68 31.59
C ALA A 32 6.73 -5.68 32.73
N SER A 33 6.03 -5.54 33.86
CA SER A 33 6.10 -6.59 34.88
C SER A 33 5.57 -7.92 34.32
N HIS A 34 5.91 -9.05 34.93
CA HIS A 34 5.36 -10.35 34.51
C HIS A 34 3.82 -10.37 34.51
N PHE A 35 3.19 -9.62 35.42
CA PHE A 35 1.74 -9.49 35.48
C PHE A 35 1.18 -8.65 34.33
N ASP A 36 1.80 -7.51 34.03
CA ASP A 36 1.39 -6.66 32.91
C ASP A 36 1.58 -7.36 31.56
N GLN A 37 2.68 -8.12 31.42
CA GLN A 37 2.91 -8.95 30.25
C GLN A 37 1.78 -9.98 30.09
N TYR A 38 1.42 -10.68 31.17
CA TYR A 38 0.32 -11.65 31.14
C TYR A 38 -1.02 -10.99 30.76
N LEU A 39 -1.29 -9.76 31.19
CA LEU A 39 -2.48 -9.01 30.79
C LEU A 39 -2.49 -8.60 29.31
N LEU A 40 -1.34 -8.37 28.69
CA LEU A 40 -1.24 -8.13 27.25
C LEU A 40 -1.45 -9.42 26.43
N GLU A 41 -1.11 -10.57 27.00
CA GLU A 41 -1.12 -11.89 26.38
C GLU A 41 -2.51 -12.57 26.39
N GLU A 42 -3.62 -11.82 26.45
CA GLU A 42 -4.97 -12.24 26.89
C GLU A 42 -5.65 -13.47 26.19
N SER A 43 -4.95 -14.29 25.38
CA SER A 43 -5.29 -15.67 24.97
C SER A 43 -4.11 -16.48 24.37
N GLY A 44 -2.86 -16.01 24.43
CA GLY A 44 -1.68 -16.63 23.77
C GLY A 44 -0.40 -15.80 23.89
N TYR A 45 0.72 -16.24 23.31
CA TYR A 45 1.96 -15.46 23.38
C TYR A 45 1.83 -14.16 22.58
N LEU A 46 2.17 -12.99 23.15
CA LEU A 46 2.03 -11.68 22.51
C LEU A 46 2.69 -11.61 21.12
N ALA A 47 3.82 -12.31 20.97
CA ALA A 47 4.54 -12.45 19.72
C ALA A 47 3.72 -13.21 18.65
N GLU A 48 2.93 -14.21 19.04
CA GLU A 48 2.05 -14.95 18.13
C GLU A 48 0.89 -14.08 17.65
N ILE A 49 0.26 -13.31 18.56
CA ILE A 49 -0.82 -12.39 18.20
C ILE A 49 -0.32 -11.34 17.20
N MET A 50 0.85 -10.75 17.46
CA MET A 50 1.47 -9.82 16.49
C MET A 50 1.81 -10.52 15.17
N GLN A 51 2.31 -11.75 15.18
CA GLN A 51 2.57 -12.49 13.94
C GLN A 51 1.29 -12.76 13.15
N GLN A 52 0.21 -13.14 13.84
CA GLN A 52 -1.09 -13.37 13.23
C GLN A 52 -1.64 -12.10 12.59
N GLU A 53 -1.65 -10.96 13.30
CA GLU A 53 -2.08 -9.68 12.73
C GLU A 53 -1.29 -9.28 11.49
N TYR A 54 0.05 -9.41 11.54
CA TYR A 54 0.88 -9.10 10.38
C TYR A 54 0.60 -10.05 9.22
N SER A 55 0.37 -11.34 9.48
CA SER A 55 0.04 -12.34 8.46
C SER A 55 -1.32 -12.08 7.83
N GLU A 56 -2.36 -11.82 8.63
CA GLU A 56 -3.72 -11.50 8.16
C GLU A 56 -3.72 -10.26 7.26
N LEU A 57 -2.88 -9.28 7.59
CA LEU A 57 -2.70 -8.05 6.85
C LEU A 57 -1.70 -8.17 5.69
N ASN A 58 -1.17 -9.37 5.40
CA ASN A 58 -0.15 -9.62 4.37
C ASN A 58 1.09 -8.71 4.50
N LEU A 59 1.43 -8.32 5.72
CA LEU A 59 2.62 -7.54 6.02
C LEU A 59 3.84 -8.45 6.10
N SER A 60 4.98 -7.98 5.59
CA SER A 60 6.18 -8.82 5.44
C SER A 60 6.66 -9.53 6.70
N GLN A 61 6.94 -8.82 7.80
CA GLN A 61 7.49 -9.42 9.02
C GLN A 61 7.07 -8.63 10.25
N ALA A 62 6.58 -9.33 11.26
CA ALA A 62 6.31 -8.76 12.57
C ALA A 62 7.63 -8.43 13.30
N PRO A 63 7.69 -7.33 14.08
CA PRO A 63 8.85 -7.05 14.91
C PRO A 63 9.03 -8.15 15.96
N ARG A 64 10.28 -8.43 16.28
CA ARG A 64 10.64 -9.29 17.41
C ARG A 64 10.49 -8.49 18.70
N ILE A 65 9.68 -9.01 19.61
CA ILE A 65 9.49 -8.45 20.95
C ILE A 65 10.48 -9.13 21.90
N ILE A 66 11.31 -8.33 22.59
CA ILE A 66 12.12 -8.78 23.70
C ILE A 66 11.55 -8.19 24.97
N HIS A 67 11.15 -9.05 25.90
CA HIS A 67 10.60 -8.66 27.18
C HIS A 67 11.72 -8.41 28.21
N SER A 68 11.50 -7.40 29.04
CA SER A 68 12.28 -7.16 30.25
C SER A 68 11.32 -6.87 31.42
N PRO A 69 11.45 -7.59 32.55
CA PRO A 69 10.52 -7.49 33.67
C PRO A 69 10.69 -6.21 34.51
N GLU A 70 11.83 -5.52 34.38
CA GLU A 70 12.18 -4.36 35.20
C GLU A 70 13.09 -3.36 34.49
N ALA A 71 13.07 -2.10 34.93
CA ALA A 71 13.77 -0.99 34.27
C ALA A 71 15.29 -1.19 34.23
N ARG A 72 15.88 -1.73 35.30
CA ARG A 72 17.34 -1.95 35.37
C ARG A 72 17.82 -2.95 34.32
N ASP A 73 17.04 -4.01 34.11
CA ASP A 73 17.36 -5.01 33.09
C ASP A 73 17.16 -4.44 31.68
N ALA A 74 16.07 -3.69 31.45
CA ALA A 74 15.83 -3.00 30.20
C ALA A 74 16.98 -2.05 29.82
N LEU A 75 17.50 -1.27 30.77
CA LEU A 75 18.65 -0.38 30.56
C LEU A 75 19.94 -1.16 30.27
N ARG A 76 20.12 -2.35 30.85
CA ARG A 76 21.24 -3.25 30.52
C ARG A 76 21.14 -3.73 29.08
N LEU A 77 19.95 -4.16 28.66
CA LEU A 77 19.67 -4.63 27.29
C LEU A 77 19.92 -3.53 26.26
N LEU A 78 19.48 -2.29 26.54
CA LEU A 78 19.71 -1.14 25.67
C LEU A 78 21.19 -0.84 25.41
N ARG A 79 22.10 -1.22 26.34
CA ARG A 79 23.55 -1.02 26.18
C ARG A 79 24.22 -2.10 25.32
N VAL A 80 23.64 -3.29 25.24
CA VAL A 80 24.27 -4.45 24.57
C VAL A 80 23.61 -4.82 23.25
N ARG A 81 22.42 -4.27 22.96
CA ARG A 81 21.65 -4.57 21.77
C ARG A 81 20.96 -3.31 21.24
N ASP A 82 20.78 -3.26 19.93
CA ASP A 82 19.99 -2.23 19.26
C ASP A 82 18.50 -2.56 19.34
N PHE A 83 17.70 -1.52 19.53
CA PHE A 83 16.24 -1.57 19.54
C PHE A 83 15.71 -0.39 18.74
N ASP A 84 14.62 -0.62 18.01
CA ASP A 84 13.98 0.40 17.18
C ASP A 84 12.91 1.18 17.96
N LEU A 85 12.36 0.56 19.01
CA LEU A 85 11.27 1.07 19.83
C LEU A 85 11.33 0.47 21.24
N VAL A 86 11.06 1.28 22.25
CA VAL A 86 10.80 0.84 23.62
C VAL A 86 9.32 1.04 23.94
N ILE A 87 8.63 -0.02 24.35
CA ILE A 87 7.27 0.06 24.89
C ILE A 87 7.35 -0.24 26.37
N THR A 88 6.85 0.66 27.22
CA THR A 88 6.95 0.54 28.68
C THR A 88 5.59 0.67 29.36
N MET A 89 5.35 -0.09 30.42
CA MET A 89 4.16 0.07 31.26
C MET A 89 4.31 1.23 32.24
N ALA A 90 3.20 1.74 32.78
CA ALA A 90 3.21 2.85 33.74
C ALA A 90 4.01 2.56 35.02
N ARG A 91 4.14 1.27 35.40
CA ARG A 91 4.92 0.83 36.57
C ARG A 91 5.95 -0.19 36.14
N VAL A 92 7.23 0.15 36.25
CA VAL A 92 8.33 -0.74 35.91
C VAL A 92 9.21 -0.99 37.14
N GLY A 93 8.67 -1.77 38.07
CA GLY A 93 9.32 -2.01 39.36
C GLY A 93 9.37 -0.75 40.22
N GLU A 94 10.55 -0.40 40.73
CA GLU A 94 10.74 0.75 41.64
C GLU A 94 11.13 2.05 40.94
N MET A 95 11.48 2.00 39.64
CA MET A 95 11.92 3.19 38.90
C MET A 95 10.72 3.92 38.30
N ASP A 96 10.70 5.24 38.44
CA ASP A 96 9.72 6.09 37.75
C ASP A 96 9.88 5.98 36.22
N VAL A 97 8.75 5.89 35.51
CA VAL A 97 8.72 5.65 34.07
C VAL A 97 9.38 6.77 33.25
N LYS A 98 9.29 8.04 33.71
CA LYS A 98 9.96 9.17 33.05
C LYS A 98 11.47 9.12 33.29
N ALA A 99 11.88 8.77 34.51
CA ALA A 99 13.30 8.56 34.82
C ALA A 99 13.89 7.43 33.96
N PHE A 100 13.16 6.32 33.79
CA PHE A 100 13.54 5.25 32.88
C PHE A 100 13.66 5.75 31.42
N GLY A 101 12.64 6.44 30.89
CA GLY A 101 12.66 6.96 29.52
C GLY A 101 13.83 7.93 29.26
N SER A 102 14.11 8.81 30.21
CA SER A 102 15.26 9.73 30.16
C SER A 102 16.60 8.99 30.17
N GLU A 103 16.75 7.94 30.96
CA GLU A 103 17.95 7.09 30.97
C GLU A 103 18.09 6.30 29.67
N ALA A 104 17.00 5.73 29.17
CA ALA A 104 16.97 4.99 27.90
C ALA A 104 17.45 5.87 26.75
N LYS A 105 16.96 7.11 26.67
CA LYS A 105 17.40 8.10 25.67
C LYS A 105 18.85 8.58 25.86
N ARG A 106 19.38 8.54 27.08
CA ARG A 106 20.81 8.81 27.34
C ARG A 106 21.71 7.69 26.84
N ILE A 107 21.25 6.45 26.93
CA ILE A 107 21.97 5.28 26.41
C ILE A 107 21.86 5.22 24.88
N ARG A 108 20.67 5.51 24.34
CA ARG A 108 20.36 5.49 22.90
C ARG A 108 19.66 6.80 22.52
N GLU A 109 20.43 7.74 21.99
CA GLU A 109 19.87 9.01 21.54
C GLU A 109 18.81 8.80 20.44
N GLY A 110 17.68 9.50 20.56
CA GLY A 110 16.60 9.44 19.57
C GLY A 110 15.76 8.15 19.58
N ILE A 111 15.98 7.22 20.52
CA ILE A 111 15.12 6.04 20.62
C ILE A 111 13.68 6.45 20.99
N PRO A 112 12.66 5.94 20.29
CA PRO A 112 11.28 6.16 20.65
C PRO A 112 10.94 5.36 21.91
N VAL A 113 10.40 6.05 22.92
CA VAL A 113 9.92 5.46 24.17
C VAL A 113 8.44 5.76 24.30
N VAL A 114 7.64 4.71 24.19
CA VAL A 114 6.18 4.77 24.23
C VAL A 114 5.70 4.12 25.51
N MET A 115 4.83 4.81 26.24
CA MET A 115 4.17 4.24 27.41
C MET A 115 2.83 3.61 27.02
N LEU A 116 2.52 2.45 27.56
CA LEU A 116 1.22 1.79 27.45
C LEU A 116 0.60 1.70 28.86
N SER A 117 -0.70 1.97 28.98
CA SER A 117 -1.42 1.92 30.26
C SER A 117 -2.79 1.27 30.12
N HIS A 118 -3.14 0.43 31.09
CA HIS A 118 -4.46 -0.19 31.21
C HIS A 118 -5.50 0.72 31.88
N ASN A 119 -5.07 1.78 32.59
CA ASN A 119 -5.95 2.55 33.45
C ASN A 119 -5.97 4.04 33.07
N THR A 120 -7.13 4.50 32.60
CA THR A 120 -7.35 5.91 32.24
C THR A 120 -7.21 6.87 33.43
N ARG A 121 -7.35 6.41 34.68
CA ARG A 121 -7.15 7.25 35.88
C ARG A 121 -5.68 7.56 36.15
N GLU A 122 -4.77 6.63 35.86
CA GLU A 122 -3.32 6.85 35.99
C GLU A 122 -2.79 7.82 34.92
N LEU A 123 -3.46 7.89 33.77
CA LEU A 123 -3.12 8.81 32.70
C LEU A 123 -3.31 10.29 33.08
N ALA A 124 -4.24 10.59 34.00
CA ALA A 124 -4.54 11.96 34.41
C ALA A 124 -3.35 12.63 35.13
N THR A 125 -2.47 11.84 35.75
CA THR A 125 -1.28 12.32 36.47
C THR A 125 -0.01 12.27 35.64
N LEU A 126 -0.04 11.63 34.46
CA LEU A 126 1.13 11.42 33.61
C LEU A 126 1.03 12.28 32.36
N SER A 127 2.09 13.03 32.03
CA SER A 127 2.23 13.80 30.80
C SER A 127 3.26 13.15 29.88
N ALA A 128 3.06 13.25 28.56
CA ALA A 128 4.16 13.04 27.62
C ALA A 128 5.22 14.15 27.82
N GLY A 129 6.47 13.87 27.47
CA GLY A 129 7.64 14.66 27.84
C GLY A 129 8.51 13.96 28.91
N ASP A 130 9.69 14.52 29.19
CA ASP A 130 10.65 14.00 30.19
C ASP A 130 11.12 12.56 29.93
N GLY A 131 11.29 12.19 28.66
CA GLY A 131 11.79 10.87 28.25
C GLY A 131 10.73 9.91 27.71
N ILE A 132 9.44 10.26 27.77
CA ILE A 132 8.34 9.52 27.14
C ILE A 132 7.80 10.32 25.96
N ASP A 133 7.84 9.74 24.75
CA ASP A 133 7.41 10.42 23.52
C ASP A 133 5.89 10.39 23.37
N ARG A 134 5.25 9.25 23.65
CA ARG A 134 3.79 9.06 23.52
C ARG A 134 3.24 8.11 24.57
N ILE A 135 1.94 8.22 24.81
CA ILE A 135 1.24 7.43 25.82
C ILE A 135 -0.02 6.81 25.21
N PHE A 136 -0.10 5.50 25.12
CA PHE A 136 -1.26 4.79 24.59
C PHE A 136 -2.08 4.15 25.71
N VAL A 137 -3.35 3.93 25.41
CA VAL A 137 -4.29 3.23 26.29
C VAL A 137 -4.54 1.85 25.73
N TRP A 138 -4.26 0.82 26.52
CA TRP A 138 -4.63 -0.55 26.17
C TRP A 138 -6.12 -0.75 26.44
N THR A 139 -6.88 -1.04 25.40
CA THR A 139 -8.33 -1.28 25.47
C THR A 139 -8.72 -2.75 25.35
N GLY A 140 -7.74 -3.66 25.37
CA GLY A 140 -7.95 -5.09 25.07
C GLY A 140 -7.81 -5.44 23.58
N ASP A 141 -7.45 -4.49 22.73
CA ASP A 141 -7.20 -4.70 21.31
C ASP A 141 -5.69 -4.80 21.05
N SER A 142 -5.23 -5.95 20.58
CA SER A 142 -3.82 -6.22 20.26
C SER A 142 -3.31 -5.40 19.08
N GLY A 143 -4.22 -4.91 18.23
CA GLY A 143 -3.90 -4.09 17.05
C GLY A 143 -3.22 -2.78 17.41
N ILE A 144 -3.27 -2.37 18.68
CA ILE A 144 -2.56 -1.19 19.16
C ILE A 144 -1.04 -1.35 19.09
N LEU A 145 -0.48 -2.55 19.28
CA LEU A 145 0.98 -2.75 19.18
C LEU A 145 1.47 -2.61 17.74
N LEU A 146 0.74 -3.21 16.80
CA LEU A 146 0.92 -2.98 15.37
C LEU A 146 0.84 -1.48 15.07
N SER A 147 -0.18 -0.80 15.56
CA SER A 147 -0.43 0.63 15.32
C SER A 147 0.68 1.53 15.85
N ILE A 148 1.20 1.24 17.05
CA ILE A 148 2.35 1.98 17.61
C ILE A 148 3.56 1.79 16.70
N CYS A 149 3.87 0.56 16.29
CA CYS A 149 4.99 0.30 15.39
C CYS A 149 4.81 1.06 14.06
N LYS A 150 3.61 0.98 13.45
CA LYS A 150 3.32 1.64 12.18
C LYS A 150 3.31 3.16 12.27
N LEU A 151 2.87 3.74 13.38
CA LEU A 151 2.93 5.19 13.59
C LEU A 151 4.37 5.69 13.65
N ILE A 152 5.25 4.98 14.38
CA ILE A 152 6.67 5.33 14.44
C ILE A 152 7.36 5.15 13.08
N GLU A 153 7.00 4.10 12.33
CA GLU A 153 7.48 3.91 10.96
C GLU A 153 7.00 5.05 10.05
N ASP A 154 5.72 5.40 10.07
CA ASP A 154 5.13 6.42 9.21
C ASP A 154 5.77 7.79 9.48
N GLU A 155 5.96 8.16 10.74
CA GLU A 155 6.56 9.44 11.11
C GLU A 155 8.03 9.58 10.70
N ARG A 156 8.79 8.48 10.78
CA ARG A 156 10.20 8.47 10.36
C ARG A 156 10.35 8.45 8.85
N ASN A 157 9.40 7.86 8.14
CA ASN A 157 9.49 7.65 6.69
C ASN A 157 8.74 8.70 5.87
N VAL A 158 7.76 9.43 6.43
CA VAL A 158 6.86 10.29 5.65
C VAL A 158 7.58 11.29 4.76
N GLU A 159 8.66 11.92 5.24
CA GLU A 159 9.41 12.89 4.46
C GLU A 159 10.08 12.25 3.23
N ASN A 160 10.70 11.08 3.42
CA ASN A 160 11.30 10.29 2.35
C ASN A 160 10.22 9.81 1.37
N ASP A 161 9.15 9.22 1.91
CA ASP A 161 8.15 8.53 1.12
C ASP A 161 7.29 9.50 0.30
N VAL A 162 6.98 10.69 0.83
CA VAL A 162 6.33 11.77 0.08
C VAL A 162 7.25 12.29 -1.02
N ARG A 163 8.52 12.60 -0.70
CA ARG A 163 9.45 13.19 -1.67
C ARG A 163 9.77 12.24 -2.83
N ASP A 164 10.04 10.97 -2.52
CA ASP A 164 10.59 10.03 -3.50
C ASP A 164 9.50 9.20 -4.21
N GLY A 165 8.31 9.07 -3.62
CA GLY A 165 7.22 8.25 -4.16
C GLY A 165 5.85 8.93 -4.21
N ASP A 166 5.74 10.23 -3.92
CA ASP A 166 4.45 10.94 -3.83
C ASP A 166 3.43 10.21 -2.93
N VAL A 167 3.90 9.60 -1.84
CA VAL A 167 3.01 8.87 -0.92
C VAL A 167 2.02 9.83 -0.25
N GLN A 168 0.80 9.36 -0.04
CA GLN A 168 -0.28 10.17 0.52
C GLN A 168 -0.25 10.16 2.07
N VAL A 169 -0.91 11.14 2.68
CA VAL A 169 -0.94 11.35 4.14
C VAL A 169 -2.39 11.41 4.64
N ILE A 170 -2.65 10.75 5.77
CA ILE A 170 -3.83 10.94 6.59
C ILE A 170 -3.40 11.67 7.85
N LEU A 171 -4.05 12.79 8.17
CA LEU A 171 -3.80 13.52 9.40
C LEU A 171 -4.88 13.19 10.43
N LEU A 172 -4.47 12.62 11.56
CA LEU A 172 -5.31 12.45 12.74
C LEU A 172 -4.96 13.54 13.77
N VAL A 173 -5.91 14.42 14.07
CA VAL A 173 -5.79 15.47 15.10
C VAL A 173 -6.63 15.09 16.31
N GLU A 174 -5.95 14.62 17.35
CA GLU A 174 -6.57 14.10 18.56
C GLU A 174 -5.61 14.24 19.75
N ASP A 175 -6.07 14.91 20.82
CA ASP A 175 -5.29 15.08 22.05
C ASP A 175 -5.64 14.01 23.10
N SER A 176 -6.80 13.37 22.98
CA SER A 176 -7.23 12.33 23.90
C SER A 176 -6.55 11.00 23.59
N ARG A 177 -5.71 10.58 24.53
CA ARG A 177 -5.03 9.28 24.50
C ARG A 177 -5.95 8.10 24.25
N ARG A 178 -7.14 8.14 24.86
CA ARG A 178 -8.14 7.09 24.70
C ARG A 178 -8.64 7.01 23.25
N PHE A 179 -8.89 8.16 22.62
CA PHE A 179 -9.47 8.20 21.29
C PHE A 179 -8.44 7.84 20.22
N TYR A 180 -7.23 8.43 20.21
CA TYR A 180 -6.25 8.03 19.20
C TYR A 180 -5.78 6.59 19.37
N SER A 181 -5.71 6.06 20.60
CA SER A 181 -5.37 4.65 20.83
C SER A 181 -6.45 3.70 20.30
N ALA A 182 -7.70 4.16 20.22
CA ALA A 182 -8.80 3.40 19.64
C ALA A 182 -8.93 3.58 18.12
N TYR A 183 -8.60 4.76 17.59
CA TYR A 183 -8.72 5.06 16.16
C TYR A 183 -7.58 4.48 15.34
N LEU A 184 -6.35 4.52 15.83
CA LEU A 184 -5.19 4.08 15.04
C LEU A 184 -5.29 2.61 14.57
N PRO A 185 -5.68 1.63 15.41
CA PRO A 185 -5.88 0.25 14.96
C PRO A 185 -6.89 0.16 13.81
N LEU A 186 -8.02 0.86 13.94
CA LEU A 186 -9.05 0.92 12.91
C LEU A 186 -8.51 1.50 11.59
N LEU A 187 -7.86 2.66 11.65
CA LEU A 187 -7.35 3.35 10.45
C LEU A 187 -6.28 2.53 9.73
N TYR A 188 -5.35 1.91 10.47
CA TYR A 188 -4.32 1.05 9.88
C TYR A 188 -4.90 -0.20 9.24
N LYS A 189 -5.87 -0.83 9.91
CA LYS A 189 -6.56 -2.01 9.38
C LYS A 189 -7.25 -1.68 8.05
N GLU A 190 -7.98 -0.56 7.98
CA GLU A 190 -8.67 -0.16 6.75
C GLU A 190 -7.70 0.20 5.62
N LEU A 191 -6.60 0.90 5.91
CA LEU A 191 -5.55 1.20 4.93
C LEU A 191 -4.96 -0.07 4.28
N VAL A 192 -4.67 -1.08 5.10
CA VAL A 192 -4.08 -2.32 4.61
C VAL A 192 -5.11 -3.16 3.85
N HIS A 193 -6.35 -3.25 4.34
CA HIS A 193 -7.42 -3.92 3.61
C HIS A 193 -7.68 -3.29 2.25
N GLN A 194 -7.76 -1.96 2.20
CA GLN A 194 -7.94 -1.22 0.97
C GLN A 194 -6.81 -1.52 -0.02
N THR A 195 -5.55 -1.41 0.41
CA THR A 195 -4.40 -1.70 -0.46
C THR A 195 -4.45 -3.13 -1.00
N THR A 196 -4.94 -4.07 -0.19
CA THR A 196 -5.06 -5.49 -0.57
C THR A 196 -6.21 -5.76 -1.54
N ARG A 197 -7.35 -5.07 -1.42
CA ARG A 197 -8.54 -5.25 -2.29
C ARG A 197 -8.33 -4.79 -3.72
N LEU A 198 -7.49 -3.78 -3.94
CA LEU A 198 -7.16 -3.27 -5.27
C LEU A 198 -6.44 -4.28 -6.15
N MET A 199 -5.93 -5.34 -5.54
CA MET A 199 -5.11 -6.34 -6.18
C MET A 199 -6.04 -7.51 -6.46
N GLY A 200 -6.58 -7.57 -7.68
CA GLY A 200 -7.34 -8.73 -8.14
C GLY A 200 -6.51 -10.01 -8.03
N GLU A 201 -7.17 -11.16 -8.20
CA GLU A 201 -6.57 -12.49 -8.00
C GLU A 201 -5.32 -12.79 -8.87
N GLY A 202 -5.01 -11.97 -9.88
CA GLY A 202 -3.87 -12.11 -10.78
C GLY A 202 -2.66 -11.17 -10.55
N GLY A 203 -2.62 -10.41 -9.46
CA GLY A 203 -1.49 -9.50 -9.17
C GLY A 203 -0.23 -10.22 -8.67
N ASN A 204 0.95 -9.83 -9.16
CA ASN A 204 2.23 -10.39 -8.69
C ASN A 204 2.48 -10.04 -7.21
N LEU A 205 2.86 -11.04 -6.38
CA LEU A 205 3.20 -10.83 -4.96
C LEU A 205 4.21 -9.70 -4.74
N HIS A 206 5.17 -9.53 -5.65
CA HIS A 206 6.14 -8.44 -5.56
C HIS A 206 5.49 -7.06 -5.66
N GLU A 207 4.61 -6.87 -6.65
CA GLU A 207 3.82 -5.63 -6.81
C GLU A 207 2.95 -5.38 -5.58
N LYS A 208 2.36 -6.43 -4.99
CA LYS A 208 1.62 -6.35 -3.73
C LYS A 208 2.44 -5.81 -2.59
N LEU A 209 3.65 -6.32 -2.41
CA LEU A 209 4.54 -5.83 -1.36
C LEU A 209 4.99 -4.38 -1.60
N LEU A 210 5.15 -3.96 -2.85
CA LEU A 210 5.50 -2.58 -3.19
C LEU A 210 4.35 -1.61 -2.93
N ARG A 211 3.11 -1.94 -3.32
CA ARG A 211 1.94 -1.09 -3.02
C ARG A 211 1.69 -0.95 -1.52
N LEU A 212 1.91 -2.01 -0.73
CA LEU A 212 1.84 -1.92 0.73
C LEU A 212 2.88 -0.98 1.35
N ARG A 213 4.03 -0.74 0.69
CA ARG A 213 4.99 0.31 1.12
C ARG A 213 4.50 1.70 0.74
N ALA A 214 3.87 1.82 -0.42
CA ALA A 214 3.27 3.03 -0.95
C ALA A 214 1.93 3.43 -0.31
N ARG A 215 1.39 2.63 0.62
CA ARG A 215 0.18 2.97 1.37
C ARG A 215 0.29 4.37 1.99
N ALA A 216 -0.85 5.03 2.17
CA ALA A 216 -0.88 6.31 2.84
C ALA A 216 -0.32 6.21 4.26
N LYS A 217 0.40 7.25 4.69
CA LYS A 217 1.00 7.37 6.03
C LYS A 217 0.03 8.07 6.96
N ILE A 218 -0.09 7.60 8.20
CA ILE A 218 -0.87 8.30 9.23
C ILE A 218 0.08 9.15 10.06
N LEU A 219 -0.24 10.44 10.19
CA LEU A 219 0.42 11.35 11.12
C LEU A 219 -0.55 11.76 12.23
N LEU A 220 -0.10 11.69 13.48
CA LEU A 220 -0.87 12.10 14.65
C LEU A 220 -0.39 13.46 15.15
N ALA A 221 -1.30 14.43 15.23
CA ALA A 221 -1.09 15.71 15.88
C ALA A 221 -2.00 15.82 17.12
N SER A 222 -1.48 16.38 18.21
CA SER A 222 -2.23 16.58 19.46
C SER A 222 -2.45 18.05 19.80
N ASP A 223 -2.04 18.96 18.92
CA ASP A 223 -2.16 20.41 19.09
C ASP A 223 -2.21 21.12 17.73
N MET A 224 -2.66 22.37 17.72
CA MET A 224 -2.83 23.18 16.51
C MET A 224 -1.52 23.42 15.75
N ASN A 225 -0.41 23.65 16.45
CA ASN A 225 0.86 23.97 15.78
C ASN A 225 1.38 22.76 15.01
N THR A 226 1.33 21.59 15.64
CA THR A 226 1.70 20.33 14.99
C THR A 226 0.78 20.05 13.80
N ALA A 227 -0.54 20.24 13.95
CA ALA A 227 -1.50 20.02 12.87
C ALA A 227 -1.25 20.96 11.67
N LYS A 228 -1.12 22.28 11.91
CA LYS A 228 -0.81 23.25 10.85
C LYS A 228 0.54 22.96 10.18
N SER A 229 1.57 22.60 10.95
CA SER A 229 2.87 22.23 10.38
C SER A 229 2.80 21.03 9.45
N VAL A 230 1.95 20.03 9.75
CA VAL A 230 1.73 18.88 8.87
C VAL A 230 0.98 19.31 7.62
N ILE A 231 -0.07 20.13 7.75
CA ILE A 231 -0.84 20.67 6.62
C ILE A 231 0.09 21.47 5.70
N ASP A 232 0.88 22.41 6.21
CA ASP A 232 1.75 23.24 5.40
C ASP A 232 2.76 22.42 4.59
N ARG A 233 3.40 21.46 5.27
CA ARG A 233 4.43 20.61 4.67
C ARG A 233 3.87 19.63 3.65
N TYR A 234 2.66 19.09 3.88
CA TYR A 234 2.11 17.98 3.10
C TYR A 234 0.74 18.28 2.46
N HIS A 235 0.33 19.55 2.31
CA HIS A 235 -0.99 19.94 1.77
C HIS A 235 -1.32 19.27 0.42
N ASN A 236 -0.30 19.00 -0.41
CA ASN A 236 -0.47 18.33 -1.68
C ASN A 236 -0.63 16.81 -1.59
N ASN A 237 -0.38 16.21 -0.44
CA ASN A 237 -0.38 14.76 -0.21
C ASN A 237 -1.46 14.33 0.79
N ILE A 238 -2.09 15.26 1.50
CA ILE A 238 -3.17 14.92 2.43
C ILE A 238 -4.40 14.46 1.65
N ILE A 239 -4.86 13.24 1.94
CA ILE A 239 -6.06 12.64 1.34
C ILE A 239 -7.26 12.61 2.29
N GLY A 240 -7.05 12.89 3.57
CA GLY A 240 -8.13 13.08 4.53
C GLY A 240 -7.62 13.53 5.90
N ILE A 241 -8.50 14.21 6.64
CA ILE A 241 -8.23 14.69 8.00
C ILE A 241 -9.31 14.17 8.95
N PHE A 242 -8.89 13.64 10.09
CA PHE A 242 -9.75 13.32 11.23
C PHE A 242 -9.43 14.33 12.31
N THR A 243 -10.39 15.13 12.77
CA THR A 243 -10.11 16.17 13.78
C THR A 243 -11.10 16.12 14.93
N ASP A 244 -10.59 16.23 16.16
CA ASP A 244 -11.42 16.60 17.31
C ASP A 244 -11.88 18.05 17.17
N GLY A 245 -13.08 18.36 17.65
CA GLY A 245 -13.60 19.71 17.78
C GLY A 245 -12.88 20.51 18.84
N LYS A 246 -12.35 19.83 19.89
CA LYS A 246 -11.65 20.48 21.00
C LYS A 246 -10.26 19.90 21.23
N PHE A 247 -9.23 20.68 20.96
CA PHE A 247 -7.84 20.36 21.28
C PHE A 247 -7.06 21.67 21.55
N PRO A 248 -5.82 21.61 22.08
CA PRO A 248 -5.03 22.80 22.39
C PRO A 248 -4.78 23.72 21.18
N ASN A 249 -5.27 24.97 21.22
CA ASN A 249 -4.99 26.04 20.25
C ASN A 249 -3.95 27.06 20.76
N GLN A 250 -3.42 27.89 19.86
CA GLN A 250 -2.59 29.05 20.20
C GLN A 250 -3.39 29.99 21.14
N GLY A 251 -2.94 30.12 22.39
CA GLY A 251 -3.61 30.92 23.43
C GLY A 251 -4.38 30.11 24.48
N GLY A 252 -4.49 28.79 24.33
CA GLY A 252 -5.11 27.89 25.33
C GLY A 252 -6.63 27.75 25.22
N GLU A 253 -7.29 28.50 24.32
CA GLU A 253 -8.68 28.28 23.95
C GLU A 253 -8.81 26.93 23.23
N ARG A 254 -9.83 26.13 23.59
CA ARG A 254 -10.02 24.78 23.04
C ARG A 254 -11.32 24.62 22.27
N ASP A 255 -12.31 25.45 22.54
CA ASP A 255 -13.70 25.11 22.22
C ASP A 255 -14.04 25.11 20.73
N THR A 256 -13.27 25.83 19.91
CA THR A 256 -13.48 25.99 18.46
C THR A 256 -12.25 25.60 17.62
N ALA A 257 -11.23 25.00 18.25
CA ALA A 257 -9.96 24.68 17.60
C ALA A 257 -10.14 23.80 16.34
N GLY A 258 -11.02 22.80 16.39
CA GLY A 258 -11.31 21.98 15.23
C GLY A 258 -11.92 22.76 14.06
N LEU A 259 -12.81 23.72 14.32
CA LEU A 259 -13.45 24.50 13.27
C LEU A 259 -12.44 25.44 12.60
N GLU A 260 -11.52 26.02 13.38
CA GLU A 260 -10.41 26.80 12.83
C GLU A 260 -9.51 25.94 11.93
N LEU A 261 -9.17 24.73 12.37
CA LEU A 261 -8.36 23.81 11.58
C LEU A 261 -9.05 23.41 10.27
N VAL A 262 -10.36 23.14 10.29
CA VAL A 262 -11.14 22.84 9.09
C VAL A 262 -11.03 23.97 8.07
N ARG A 263 -11.24 25.23 8.51
CA ARG A 263 -11.13 26.40 7.64
C ARG A 263 -9.71 26.51 7.06
N TYR A 264 -8.69 26.35 7.91
CA TYR A 264 -7.29 26.39 7.50
C TYR A 264 -6.95 25.32 6.45
N ALA A 265 -7.40 24.08 6.64
CA ALA A 265 -7.17 23.00 5.68
C ALA A 265 -7.88 23.26 4.33
N GLN A 266 -9.08 23.83 4.38
CA GLN A 266 -9.88 24.14 3.19
C GLN A 266 -9.36 25.33 2.38
N GLU A 267 -8.53 26.21 2.95
CA GLU A 267 -7.82 27.27 2.19
C GLU A 267 -6.93 26.67 1.09
N GLY A 268 -6.31 25.52 1.36
CA GLY A 268 -5.49 24.80 0.39
C GLY A 268 -6.32 23.92 -0.55
N HIS A 269 -7.24 23.12 -0.02
CA HIS A 269 -8.04 22.19 -0.81
C HIS A 269 -9.50 22.14 -0.33
N ARG A 270 -10.36 22.92 -1.01
CA ARG A 270 -11.77 23.12 -0.62
C ARG A 270 -12.57 21.84 -0.39
N TYR A 271 -12.33 20.80 -1.20
CA TYR A 271 -13.06 19.53 -1.15
C TYR A 271 -12.28 18.41 -0.45
N LEU A 272 -11.30 18.75 0.39
CA LEU A 272 -10.57 17.76 1.15
C LEU A 272 -11.54 17.02 2.09
N PRO A 273 -11.56 15.68 2.11
CA PRO A 273 -12.37 14.93 3.06
C PRO A 273 -11.93 15.20 4.49
N ILE A 274 -12.86 15.68 5.34
CA ILE A 274 -12.59 15.92 6.75
C ILE A 274 -13.71 15.31 7.60
N LEU A 275 -13.34 14.44 8.54
CA LEU A 275 -14.23 13.91 9.57
C LEU A 275 -14.06 14.72 10.85
N PHE A 276 -15.07 15.52 11.16
CA PHE A 276 -15.12 16.32 12.38
C PHE A 276 -15.76 15.51 13.51
N GLN A 277 -15.06 15.36 14.62
CA GLN A 277 -15.51 14.55 15.74
C GLN A 277 -15.60 15.40 17.00
N SER A 278 -16.71 15.33 17.74
CA SER A 278 -16.82 16.09 18.99
C SER A 278 -17.79 15.43 19.97
N LYS A 279 -17.61 15.76 21.26
CA LYS A 279 -18.64 15.52 22.29
C LYS A 279 -19.65 16.67 22.39
N ASN A 280 -19.34 17.83 21.80
CA ASN A 280 -20.25 18.97 21.79
C ASN A 280 -21.10 18.93 20.52
N LEU A 281 -22.39 18.66 20.67
CA LEU A 281 -23.37 18.67 19.57
C LEU A 281 -23.61 20.07 19.00
N GLU A 282 -23.34 21.14 19.74
CA GLU A 282 -23.51 22.52 19.25
C GLU A 282 -22.60 22.83 18.06
N LEU A 283 -21.43 22.17 17.98
CA LEU A 283 -20.49 22.36 16.86
C LEU A 283 -20.95 21.67 15.57
N LYS A 284 -22.02 20.87 15.63
CA LYS A 284 -22.51 20.11 14.47
C LYS A 284 -22.96 21.05 13.34
N GLU A 285 -23.80 22.05 13.65
CA GLU A 285 -24.33 22.96 12.64
C GLU A 285 -23.21 23.76 11.96
N GLU A 286 -22.21 24.19 12.74
CA GLU A 286 -21.04 24.91 12.20
C GLU A 286 -20.17 24.00 11.32
N ALA A 287 -19.95 22.75 11.71
CA ALA A 287 -19.19 21.79 10.92
C ALA A 287 -19.92 21.44 9.60
N GLU A 288 -21.23 21.18 9.65
CA GLU A 288 -22.04 20.89 8.47
C GLU A 288 -22.13 22.11 7.53
N ALA A 289 -22.16 23.33 8.07
CA ALA A 289 -22.11 24.57 7.27
C ALA A 289 -20.77 24.75 6.53
N LEU A 290 -19.68 24.17 7.03
CA LEU A 290 -18.38 24.09 6.34
C LEU A 290 -18.31 22.92 5.35
N GLY A 291 -19.39 22.13 5.22
CA GLY A 291 -19.48 21.00 4.31
C GLY A 291 -18.69 19.77 4.76
N VAL A 292 -18.38 19.64 6.06
CA VAL A 292 -17.65 18.49 6.62
C VAL A 292 -18.56 17.58 7.43
N ARG A 293 -18.30 16.27 7.41
CA ARG A 293 -19.10 15.28 8.14
C ARG A 293 -18.84 15.40 9.63
N PHE A 294 -19.91 15.54 10.42
CA PHE A 294 -19.85 15.52 11.88
C PHE A 294 -20.16 14.13 12.44
N VAL A 295 -19.36 13.67 13.41
CA VAL A 295 -19.64 12.45 14.19
C VAL A 295 -19.51 12.72 15.69
N HIS A 296 -20.49 12.26 16.46
CA HIS A 296 -20.46 12.37 17.90
C HIS A 296 -19.54 11.30 18.52
N LYS A 297 -18.62 11.70 19.40
CA LYS A 297 -17.61 10.80 20.00
C LYS A 297 -18.18 9.70 20.93
N GLU A 298 -19.45 9.79 21.29
CA GLU A 298 -20.16 8.79 22.10
C GLU A 298 -21.25 8.06 21.32
N ASP A 299 -21.24 8.19 19.98
CA ASP A 299 -22.11 7.39 19.12
C ASP A 299 -21.74 5.89 19.26
N SER A 300 -22.74 5.04 19.45
CA SER A 300 -22.56 3.59 19.56
C SER A 300 -22.01 2.97 18.27
N GLN A 301 -22.15 3.66 17.13
CA GLN A 301 -21.64 3.29 15.82
C GLN A 301 -20.42 4.11 15.40
N LEU A 302 -19.72 4.79 16.33
CA LEU A 302 -18.56 5.65 16.02
C LEU A 302 -17.54 4.99 15.06
N TYR A 303 -17.09 3.78 15.37
CA TYR A 303 -16.11 3.06 14.54
C TYR A 303 -16.64 2.78 13.13
N ARG A 304 -17.89 2.32 13.03
CA ARG A 304 -18.55 2.09 11.74
C ARG A 304 -18.69 3.39 10.93
N ARG A 305 -18.98 4.53 11.57
CA ARG A 305 -19.06 5.82 10.87
C ARG A 305 -17.70 6.30 10.36
N ILE A 306 -16.62 5.98 11.08
CA ILE A 306 -15.25 6.24 10.63
C ILE A 306 -14.94 5.38 9.39
N GLU A 307 -15.27 4.09 9.42
CA GLU A 307 -15.14 3.19 8.25
C GLU A 307 -15.96 3.70 7.05
N GLU A 308 -17.24 4.04 7.26
CA GLU A 308 -18.13 4.61 6.24
C GLU A 308 -17.55 5.91 5.66
N PHE A 309 -16.96 6.78 6.49
CA PHE A 309 -16.30 8.00 6.00
C PHE A 309 -15.08 7.69 5.13
N MET A 310 -14.22 6.74 5.55
CA MET A 310 -13.07 6.34 4.75
C MET A 310 -13.50 5.79 3.38
N VAL A 311 -14.54 4.97 3.36
CA VAL A 311 -15.06 4.37 2.12
C VAL A 311 -15.73 5.41 1.23
N ASP A 312 -16.67 6.19 1.77
CA ASP A 312 -17.58 7.04 0.99
C ASP A 312 -16.99 8.41 0.62
N GLU A 313 -16.24 9.03 1.53
CA GLU A 313 -15.75 10.40 1.35
C GLU A 313 -14.25 10.44 1.06
N MET A 314 -13.46 9.54 1.65
CA MET A 314 -12.04 9.41 1.30
C MET A 314 -11.81 8.51 0.08
N ASN A 315 -12.84 7.95 -0.56
CA ASN A 315 -12.71 7.15 -1.77
C ASN A 315 -11.82 5.90 -1.60
N PHE A 316 -11.85 5.26 -0.42
CA PHE A 316 -11.13 4.01 -0.17
C PHE A 316 -11.83 2.80 -0.82
N GLY A 317 -13.14 2.90 -1.05
CA GLY A 317 -13.93 1.91 -1.78
C GLY A 317 -13.93 2.13 -3.29
N ASP A 318 -14.93 1.57 -3.96
CA ASP A 318 -15.18 1.78 -5.40
C ASP A 318 -15.40 3.27 -5.72
N PHE A 319 -15.07 3.68 -6.94
CA PHE A 319 -15.47 4.98 -7.43
C PHE A 319 -16.97 4.94 -7.72
N VAL A 320 -17.74 5.76 -7.03
CA VAL A 320 -19.18 5.85 -7.26
C VAL A 320 -19.48 7.10 -8.06
N PHE A 321 -19.88 6.93 -9.31
CA PHE A 321 -20.39 8.01 -10.13
C PHE A 321 -21.75 8.43 -9.58
N ARG A 322 -21.87 9.70 -9.20
CA ARG A 322 -23.04 10.34 -8.63
C ARG A 322 -23.42 11.56 -9.42
N GLN A 323 -24.72 11.82 -9.50
CA GLN A 323 -25.24 13.12 -9.90
C GLN A 323 -25.08 14.13 -8.76
N PRO A 324 -25.19 15.45 -9.05
CA PRO A 324 -25.14 16.49 -8.01
C PRO A 324 -26.14 16.32 -6.87
N ASP A 325 -27.25 15.62 -7.11
CA ASP A 325 -28.28 15.30 -6.11
C ASP A 325 -27.94 14.08 -5.22
N GLY A 326 -26.80 13.42 -5.48
CA GLY A 326 -26.32 12.23 -4.77
C GLY A 326 -26.70 10.89 -5.40
N THR A 327 -27.56 10.88 -6.43
CA THR A 327 -28.02 9.67 -7.09
C THR A 327 -26.86 8.91 -7.73
N GLU A 328 -26.69 7.64 -7.38
CA GLU A 328 -25.68 6.75 -7.98
C GLU A 328 -26.09 6.35 -9.39
N VAL A 329 -25.19 6.53 -10.36
CA VAL A 329 -25.43 6.24 -11.78
C VAL A 329 -24.52 5.14 -12.33
N ALA A 330 -23.33 4.97 -11.75
CA ALA A 330 -22.39 3.91 -12.08
C ALA A 330 -21.40 3.70 -10.93
N ARG A 331 -20.68 2.59 -10.99
CA ARG A 331 -19.67 2.19 -10.00
C ARG A 331 -18.49 1.55 -10.68
N ALA A 332 -17.28 1.84 -10.20
CA ALA A 332 -16.05 1.28 -10.72
C ALA A 332 -15.11 0.84 -9.60
N SER A 333 -14.74 -0.44 -9.59
CA SER A 333 -13.83 -1.04 -8.63
C SER A 333 -12.36 -0.99 -9.11
N ASN A 334 -12.14 -0.98 -10.42
CA ASN A 334 -10.84 -1.01 -11.11
C ASN A 334 -10.76 0.05 -12.24
N LEU A 335 -9.60 0.17 -12.89
CA LEU A 335 -9.35 1.20 -13.92
C LEU A 335 -10.17 0.94 -15.19
N GLU A 336 -10.38 -0.32 -15.55
CA GLU A 336 -11.18 -0.73 -16.71
C GLU A 336 -12.65 -0.34 -16.53
N GLU A 337 -13.23 -0.62 -15.35
CA GLU A 337 -14.57 -0.17 -14.98
C GLU A 337 -14.66 1.35 -14.86
N LEU A 338 -13.58 2.02 -14.43
CA LEU A 338 -13.54 3.49 -14.39
C LEU A 338 -13.66 4.06 -15.80
N ILE A 339 -12.97 3.50 -16.81
CA ILE A 339 -13.13 3.89 -18.21
C ILE A 339 -14.57 3.70 -18.65
N HIS A 340 -15.16 2.54 -18.38
CA HIS A 340 -16.55 2.27 -18.72
C HIS A 340 -17.51 3.29 -18.08
N GLY A 341 -17.31 3.60 -16.80
CA GLY A 341 -18.08 4.61 -16.09
C GLY A 341 -17.90 6.01 -16.68
N LEU A 342 -16.67 6.42 -17.01
CA LEU A 342 -16.38 7.70 -17.65
C LEU A 342 -17.09 7.83 -19.01
N GLU A 343 -17.11 6.77 -19.82
CA GLU A 343 -17.73 6.75 -21.15
C GLU A 343 -19.26 6.79 -21.12
N ASN A 344 -19.89 6.22 -20.07
CA ASN A 344 -21.33 6.00 -20.03
C ASN A 344 -22.09 6.88 -19.02
N ALA A 345 -21.42 7.41 -17.99
CA ALA A 345 -22.07 8.24 -17.00
C ALA A 345 -22.54 9.58 -17.60
N PRO A 346 -23.68 10.14 -17.16
CA PRO A 346 -24.15 11.46 -17.58
C PRO A 346 -23.08 12.53 -17.41
N ILE A 347 -23.04 13.51 -18.32
CA ILE A 347 -21.95 14.50 -18.32
C ILE A 347 -21.91 15.35 -17.06
N ASP A 348 -23.09 15.67 -16.49
CA ASP A 348 -23.22 16.39 -15.22
C ASP A 348 -22.55 15.65 -14.05
N SER A 349 -22.53 14.30 -14.09
CA SER A 349 -21.82 13.49 -13.10
C SER A 349 -20.30 13.66 -13.26
N ILE A 350 -19.79 13.62 -14.50
CA ILE A 350 -18.36 13.82 -14.78
C ILE A 350 -17.91 15.20 -14.29
N GLU A 351 -18.66 16.24 -14.62
CA GLU A 351 -18.36 17.62 -14.21
C GLU A 351 -18.41 17.78 -12.69
N PHE A 352 -19.41 17.18 -12.04
CA PHE A 352 -19.53 17.17 -10.58
C PHE A 352 -18.31 16.54 -9.89
N HIS A 353 -17.83 15.41 -10.39
CA HIS A 353 -16.66 14.74 -9.81
C HIS A 353 -15.34 15.42 -10.16
N ALA A 354 -15.20 15.90 -11.40
CA ALA A 354 -14.00 16.58 -11.88
C ALA A 354 -13.78 17.92 -11.15
N SER A 355 -14.82 18.73 -10.98
CA SER A 355 -14.75 20.00 -10.25
C SER A 355 -14.35 19.85 -8.78
N LYS A 356 -14.48 18.63 -8.23
CA LYS A 356 -14.10 18.27 -6.86
C LYS A 356 -12.79 17.46 -6.77
N ASN A 357 -12.07 17.30 -7.88
CA ASN A 357 -10.84 16.51 -7.98
C ASN A 357 -10.99 15.03 -7.59
N GLN A 358 -12.21 14.48 -7.57
CA GLN A 358 -12.47 13.16 -7.00
C GLN A 358 -11.83 12.02 -7.79
N PHE A 359 -11.66 12.16 -9.11
CA PHE A 359 -10.93 11.19 -9.93
C PHE A 359 -9.46 11.08 -9.52
N SER A 360 -8.74 12.20 -9.45
CA SER A 360 -7.33 12.22 -9.03
C SER A 360 -7.15 11.73 -7.58
N HIS A 361 -8.12 12.04 -6.71
CA HIS A 361 -8.13 11.60 -5.32
C HIS A 361 -8.31 10.08 -5.21
N TRP A 362 -9.27 9.50 -5.94
CA TRP A 362 -9.50 8.04 -5.99
C TRP A 362 -8.29 7.27 -6.56
N LEU A 363 -7.61 7.83 -7.56
CA LEU A 363 -6.38 7.24 -8.09
C LEU A 363 -5.23 7.27 -7.08
N ARG A 364 -5.11 8.35 -6.30
CA ARG A 364 -4.13 8.49 -5.21
C ARG A 364 -4.35 7.50 -4.08
N THR A 365 -5.60 7.26 -3.67
CA THR A 365 -5.86 6.22 -2.67
C THR A 365 -5.46 4.84 -3.19
N ARG A 366 -5.43 4.65 -4.51
CA ARG A 366 -5.08 3.39 -5.18
C ARG A 366 -3.62 3.24 -5.55
N THR A 367 -2.73 4.13 -5.11
CA THR A 367 -1.30 4.14 -5.47
C THR A 367 -1.02 4.34 -6.97
N GLU A 368 -1.99 4.83 -7.73
CA GLU A 368 -1.83 5.22 -9.15
C GLU A 368 -1.30 6.66 -9.25
N PHE A 369 -0.14 6.89 -8.62
CA PHE A 369 0.36 8.24 -8.36
C PHE A 369 0.74 9.00 -9.64
N SER A 370 1.44 8.35 -10.58
CA SER A 370 1.82 9.01 -11.83
C SER A 370 0.60 9.49 -12.63
N LEU A 371 -0.46 8.67 -12.70
CA LEU A 371 -1.70 9.04 -13.37
C LEU A 371 -2.41 10.20 -12.65
N ALA A 372 -2.54 10.11 -11.33
CA ALA A 372 -3.18 11.14 -10.53
C ALA A 372 -2.42 12.48 -10.58
N ALA A 373 -1.09 12.45 -10.57
CA ALA A 373 -0.23 13.63 -10.66
C ALA A 373 -0.38 14.35 -12.01
N GLY A 374 -0.58 13.62 -13.10
CA GLY A 374 -0.89 14.20 -14.42
C GLY A 374 -2.29 14.85 -14.49
N MET A 375 -3.28 14.30 -13.76
CA MET A 375 -4.65 14.83 -13.75
C MET A 375 -4.83 16.04 -12.83
N ARG A 376 -4.16 16.07 -11.68
CA ARG A 376 -4.41 17.05 -10.60
C ARG A 376 -4.27 18.53 -10.99
N PRO A 377 -3.30 18.95 -11.84
CA PRO A 377 -3.17 20.35 -12.23
C PRO A 377 -4.30 20.84 -13.15
N MET A 378 -5.02 19.92 -13.79
CA MET A 378 -6.07 20.24 -14.75
C MET A 378 -7.36 20.56 -14.02
N THR A 379 -7.99 21.67 -14.40
CA THR A 379 -9.29 22.11 -13.93
C THR A 379 -10.33 21.97 -15.04
N VAL A 380 -11.62 22.01 -14.69
CA VAL A 380 -12.70 21.97 -15.70
C VAL A 380 -12.61 23.17 -16.66
N GLU A 381 -12.06 24.29 -16.21
CA GLU A 381 -11.88 25.53 -16.99
C GLU A 381 -10.79 25.41 -18.08
N ASP A 382 -9.90 24.42 -17.98
CA ASP A 382 -8.86 24.17 -18.99
C ASP A 382 -9.42 23.50 -20.26
N PHE A 383 -10.71 23.18 -20.30
CA PHE A 383 -11.38 22.49 -21.40
C PHE A 383 -12.53 23.33 -21.96
N ASP A 384 -12.69 23.34 -23.28
CA ASP A 384 -13.77 24.08 -23.95
C ASP A 384 -15.17 23.54 -23.60
N THR A 385 -15.26 22.25 -23.26
CA THR A 385 -16.52 21.56 -22.95
C THR A 385 -16.31 20.48 -21.90
N SER A 386 -17.36 20.16 -21.12
CA SER A 386 -17.34 19.06 -20.16
C SER A 386 -17.03 17.71 -20.83
N GLU A 387 -17.47 17.50 -22.08
CA GLU A 387 -17.11 16.33 -22.88
C GLU A 387 -15.60 16.24 -23.15
N GLY A 388 -14.92 17.39 -23.27
CA GLY A 388 -13.45 17.46 -23.31
C GLY A 388 -12.81 16.91 -22.04
N VAL A 389 -13.37 17.22 -20.87
CA VAL A 389 -12.93 16.66 -19.57
C VAL A 389 -13.10 15.15 -19.55
N ARG A 390 -14.31 14.64 -19.92
CA ARG A 390 -14.58 13.20 -19.99
C ARG A 390 -13.55 12.50 -20.87
N LYS A 391 -13.34 13.01 -22.08
CA LYS A 391 -12.41 12.44 -23.04
C LYS A 391 -10.98 12.41 -22.49
N TYR A 392 -10.51 13.53 -21.92
CA TYR A 392 -9.19 13.60 -21.31
C TYR A 392 -9.01 12.56 -20.20
N LEU A 393 -9.97 12.44 -19.29
CA LEU A 393 -9.92 11.46 -18.21
C LEU A 393 -9.88 10.03 -18.75
N ALA A 394 -10.79 9.68 -19.67
CA ALA A 394 -10.86 8.33 -20.23
C ALA A 394 -9.60 7.97 -21.04
N ASP A 395 -9.09 8.90 -21.85
CA ASP A 395 -7.88 8.70 -22.64
C ASP A 395 -6.64 8.56 -21.74
N SER A 396 -6.54 9.36 -20.67
CA SER A 396 -5.44 9.27 -19.70
C SER A 396 -5.43 7.93 -18.96
N VAL A 397 -6.59 7.45 -18.50
CA VAL A 397 -6.69 6.14 -17.83
C VAL A 397 -6.37 5.02 -18.82
N ARG A 398 -6.87 5.09 -20.06
CA ARG A 398 -6.62 4.07 -21.10
C ARG A 398 -5.14 4.00 -21.46
N GLU A 399 -4.50 5.14 -21.64
CA GLU A 399 -3.05 5.21 -21.90
C GLU A 399 -2.27 4.60 -20.72
N HIS A 400 -2.64 4.93 -19.48
CA HIS A 400 -1.99 4.37 -18.29
C HIS A 400 -2.11 2.84 -18.21
N ILE A 401 -3.28 2.27 -18.46
CA ILE A 401 -3.48 0.81 -18.52
C ILE A 401 -2.57 0.19 -19.59
N VAL A 402 -2.51 0.78 -20.78
CA VAL A 402 -1.63 0.31 -21.86
C VAL A 402 -0.16 0.36 -21.44
N GLN A 403 0.28 1.42 -20.75
CA GLN A 403 1.65 1.54 -20.24
C GLN A 403 1.95 0.48 -19.18
N ILE A 404 1.03 0.18 -18.27
CA ILE A 404 1.17 -0.91 -17.29
C ILE A 404 1.28 -2.26 -18.02
N HIS A 405 0.40 -2.53 -18.99
CA HIS A 405 0.40 -3.80 -19.75
C HIS A 405 1.69 -4.02 -20.52
N ARG A 406 2.34 -2.96 -20.99
CA ARG A 406 3.64 -3.02 -21.68
C ARG A 406 4.83 -3.24 -20.75
N ARG A 407 4.63 -3.20 -19.42
CA ARG A 407 5.70 -3.23 -18.42
C ARG A 407 5.57 -4.37 -17.40
N THR A 408 4.44 -5.08 -17.38
CA THR A 408 4.18 -6.15 -16.41
C THR A 408 4.11 -7.52 -17.10
N ILE A 409 4.87 -8.48 -16.56
CA ILE A 409 4.72 -9.90 -16.88
C ILE A 409 3.56 -10.42 -16.04
N ARG A 410 2.53 -10.92 -16.69
CA ARG A 410 1.34 -11.43 -16.00
C ARG A 410 1.33 -12.94 -15.96
N ASP A 411 0.70 -13.50 -14.94
CA ASP A 411 0.29 -14.89 -15.03
C ASP A 411 -0.79 -15.00 -16.12
N HIS A 412 -0.73 -16.09 -16.89
CA HIS A 412 -1.67 -16.34 -17.97
C HIS A 412 -3.05 -16.57 -17.35
N ASP A 413 -4.05 -15.90 -17.92
CA ASP A 413 -5.46 -16.12 -17.59
C ASP A 413 -6.19 -16.38 -18.90
N ALA A 414 -6.73 -17.58 -19.03
CA ALA A 414 -7.49 -18.06 -20.17
C ALA A 414 -8.69 -17.16 -20.54
N ARG A 415 -9.17 -16.34 -19.59
CA ARG A 415 -10.30 -15.41 -19.75
C ARG A 415 -9.88 -14.03 -20.28
N VAL A 416 -8.60 -13.69 -20.22
CA VAL A 416 -8.08 -12.38 -20.60
C VAL A 416 -7.42 -12.47 -21.97
N GLY A 417 -8.15 -12.03 -23.01
CA GLY A 417 -7.56 -11.81 -24.33
C GLY A 417 -6.62 -10.60 -24.31
N ASP A 418 -5.49 -10.70 -25.01
CA ASP A 418 -4.60 -9.58 -25.35
C ASP A 418 -3.63 -9.07 -24.26
N ALA A 419 -2.94 -9.98 -23.56
CA ALA A 419 -1.79 -9.62 -22.73
C ALA A 419 -0.47 -9.80 -23.51
N GLY A 420 0.47 -8.85 -23.34
CA GLY A 420 1.74 -8.83 -24.09
C GLY A 420 2.67 -10.00 -23.75
N PHE A 421 3.14 -10.08 -22.50
CA PHE A 421 4.04 -11.13 -22.04
C PHE A 421 3.45 -11.84 -20.82
N GLN A 422 3.24 -13.15 -20.94
CA GLN A 422 2.56 -13.96 -19.93
C GLN A 422 3.42 -15.14 -19.45
N ARG A 423 3.08 -15.66 -18.27
CA ARG A 423 3.70 -16.84 -17.64
C ARG A 423 2.64 -17.87 -17.27
N ILE A 424 2.91 -19.15 -17.56
CA ILE A 424 2.15 -20.29 -17.04
C ILE A 424 3.01 -21.01 -16.00
N GLY A 425 2.44 -21.29 -14.83
CA GLY A 425 3.11 -21.99 -13.73
C GLY A 425 4.09 -21.14 -12.90
N ARG A 426 4.71 -21.79 -11.90
CA ARG A 426 5.64 -21.16 -10.95
C ARG A 426 7.10 -21.40 -11.32
N GLY A 427 8.02 -20.69 -10.67
CA GLY A 427 9.46 -20.83 -10.89
C GLY A 427 10.03 -19.85 -11.91
N SER A 428 11.16 -20.23 -12.51
CA SER A 428 11.94 -19.38 -13.40
C SER A 428 11.38 -19.36 -14.83
N LEU A 429 11.61 -18.27 -15.57
CA LEU A 429 11.28 -18.15 -17.00
C LEU A 429 12.35 -18.78 -17.93
N GLY A 430 13.45 -19.29 -17.36
CA GLY A 430 14.66 -19.67 -18.12
C GLY A 430 15.42 -18.45 -18.69
N GLY A 431 16.59 -18.66 -19.28
CA GLY A 431 17.46 -17.56 -19.76
C GLY A 431 16.85 -16.77 -20.91
N LYS A 432 16.45 -17.43 -22.01
CA LYS A 432 15.73 -16.79 -23.13
C LYS A 432 14.47 -16.05 -22.67
N GLY A 433 13.64 -16.70 -21.85
CA GLY A 433 12.41 -16.12 -21.33
C GLY A 433 12.69 -14.89 -20.46
N ARG A 434 13.68 -14.95 -19.55
CA ARG A 434 14.12 -13.80 -18.76
C ARG A 434 14.68 -12.67 -19.62
N GLY A 435 15.45 -12.97 -20.67
CA GLY A 435 15.99 -11.97 -21.58
C GLY A 435 14.90 -11.21 -22.34
N LEU A 436 13.92 -11.93 -22.89
CA LEU A 436 12.76 -11.31 -23.54
C LEU A 436 11.89 -10.55 -22.56
N ALA A 437 11.65 -11.10 -21.37
CA ALA A 437 10.95 -10.42 -20.28
C ALA A 437 11.66 -9.12 -19.86
N PHE A 438 12.99 -9.14 -19.71
CA PHE A 438 13.79 -7.96 -19.40
C PHE A 438 13.63 -6.90 -20.50
N PHE A 439 13.76 -7.29 -21.77
CA PHE A 439 13.61 -6.37 -22.88
C PHE A 439 12.18 -5.82 -22.94
N PHE A 440 11.14 -6.66 -22.81
CA PHE A 440 9.73 -6.25 -22.76
C PHE A 440 9.48 -5.19 -21.70
N THR A 441 9.92 -5.45 -20.46
CA THR A 441 9.69 -4.56 -19.32
C THR A 441 10.49 -3.26 -19.37
N ARG A 442 11.66 -3.25 -20.02
CA ARG A 442 12.55 -2.08 -20.12
C ARG A 442 12.43 -1.29 -21.42
N MET A 443 11.90 -1.88 -22.47
CA MET A 443 11.80 -1.26 -23.80
C MET A 443 11.17 0.15 -23.77
N PRO A 444 10.11 0.42 -22.98
CA PRO A 444 9.55 1.77 -22.88
C PRO A 444 10.55 2.83 -22.38
N ASP A 445 11.50 2.44 -21.53
CA ASP A 445 12.46 3.36 -20.91
C ASP A 445 13.70 3.59 -21.80
N LEU A 446 13.93 2.72 -22.80
CA LEU A 446 15.10 2.80 -23.68
C LEU A 446 14.99 3.90 -24.74
N GLY A 447 13.80 4.49 -24.94
CA GLY A 447 13.57 5.55 -25.92
C GLY A 447 13.88 5.14 -27.38
N LEU A 448 13.87 3.84 -27.68
CA LEU A 448 14.33 3.31 -28.97
C LEU A 448 13.53 3.88 -30.15
N GLY A 449 12.21 4.04 -30.01
CA GLY A 449 11.37 4.63 -31.05
C GLY A 449 11.67 6.11 -31.32
N THR A 450 12.13 6.85 -30.32
CA THR A 450 12.57 8.25 -30.50
C THR A 450 13.95 8.30 -31.16
N ALA A 451 14.85 7.39 -30.78
CA ALA A 451 16.20 7.30 -31.35
C ALA A 451 16.20 6.79 -32.80
N PHE A 452 15.27 5.89 -33.15
CA PHE A 452 15.13 5.30 -34.48
C PHE A 452 13.66 5.35 -34.95
N PRO A 453 13.16 6.51 -35.40
CA PRO A 453 11.76 6.69 -35.77
C PRO A 453 11.27 5.81 -36.92
N ASP A 454 12.19 5.39 -37.80
CA ASP A 454 11.90 4.55 -38.97
C ASP A 454 11.91 3.04 -38.65
N VAL A 455 12.19 2.66 -37.39
CA VAL A 455 12.30 1.26 -36.96
C VAL A 455 11.26 0.97 -35.89
N GLU A 456 10.40 -0.01 -36.16
CA GLU A 456 9.42 -0.48 -35.19
C GLU A 456 10.05 -1.56 -34.29
N PHE A 457 10.12 -1.29 -32.99
CA PHE A 457 10.59 -2.25 -31.99
C PHE A 457 9.38 -2.92 -31.34
N ILE A 458 9.21 -4.22 -31.59
CA ILE A 458 8.11 -5.01 -31.04
C ILE A 458 8.68 -6.22 -30.31
N VAL A 459 8.18 -6.47 -29.12
CA VAL A 459 8.29 -7.80 -28.49
C VAL A 459 7.05 -8.60 -28.88
N PRO A 460 7.21 -9.76 -29.54
CA PRO A 460 6.09 -10.61 -29.88
C PRO A 460 5.29 -11.01 -28.65
N ARG A 461 3.99 -11.23 -28.81
CA ARG A 461 3.17 -11.84 -27.77
C ARG A 461 3.80 -13.17 -27.38
N SER A 462 4.12 -13.31 -26.11
CA SER A 462 4.94 -14.41 -25.62
C SER A 462 4.31 -14.99 -24.38
N VAL A 463 4.17 -16.32 -24.35
CA VAL A 463 3.78 -17.07 -23.16
C VAL A 463 4.93 -17.97 -22.78
N VAL A 464 5.38 -17.87 -21.53
CA VAL A 464 6.47 -18.69 -21.00
C VAL A 464 5.92 -19.72 -20.03
N ILE A 465 6.12 -20.99 -20.33
CA ILE A 465 5.90 -22.09 -19.39
C ILE A 465 7.10 -22.12 -18.44
N ALA A 466 6.85 -21.86 -17.16
CA ALA A 466 7.90 -21.72 -16.15
C ALA A 466 8.46 -23.07 -15.69
N THR A 467 9.63 -23.06 -15.05
CA THR A 467 10.35 -24.30 -14.66
C THR A 467 9.58 -25.20 -13.72
N GLY A 468 8.66 -24.68 -12.90
CA GLY A 468 7.84 -25.49 -12.00
C GLY A 468 6.97 -26.49 -12.75
N VAL A 469 6.45 -26.11 -13.92
CA VAL A 469 5.70 -27.04 -14.79
C VAL A 469 6.58 -28.18 -15.29
N PHE A 470 7.84 -27.90 -15.59
CA PHE A 470 8.78 -28.94 -15.99
C PHE A 470 9.11 -29.86 -14.80
N GLU A 471 9.32 -29.31 -13.61
CA GLU A 471 9.55 -30.09 -12.38
C GLU A 471 8.36 -31.02 -12.09
N GLU A 472 7.13 -30.49 -12.12
CA GLU A 472 5.88 -31.27 -11.99
C GLU A 472 5.79 -32.37 -13.07
N PHE A 473 6.07 -32.04 -14.34
CA PHE A 473 6.06 -33.03 -15.43
C PHE A 473 7.08 -34.15 -15.22
N ILE A 474 8.27 -33.85 -14.72
CA ILE A 474 9.31 -34.86 -14.43
C ILE A 474 8.86 -35.78 -13.29
N GLU A 475 8.26 -35.22 -12.24
CA GLU A 475 7.77 -35.97 -11.08
C GLU A 475 6.59 -36.88 -11.46
N ASP A 476 5.55 -36.31 -12.10
CA ASP A 476 4.33 -37.02 -12.45
C ASP A 476 4.56 -38.18 -13.43
N ASN A 477 5.58 -38.06 -14.28
CA ASN A 477 5.94 -39.07 -15.29
C ASN A 477 7.12 -39.97 -14.87
N GLU A 478 7.58 -39.85 -13.61
CA GLU A 478 8.72 -40.61 -13.05
C GLU A 478 10.01 -40.53 -13.90
N LEU A 479 10.23 -39.40 -14.57
CA LEU A 479 11.34 -39.22 -15.52
C LEU A 479 12.68 -38.93 -14.83
N GLY A 480 12.68 -38.67 -13.51
CA GLY A 480 13.90 -38.45 -12.73
C GLY A 480 14.88 -39.63 -12.77
N ARG A 481 14.42 -40.85 -13.06
CA ARG A 481 15.27 -42.05 -13.19
C ARG A 481 16.36 -41.91 -14.25
N PHE A 482 16.10 -41.17 -15.33
CA PHE A 482 17.04 -40.98 -16.44
C PHE A 482 18.30 -40.17 -16.05
N VAL A 483 18.31 -39.50 -14.90
CA VAL A 483 19.45 -38.71 -14.42
C VAL A 483 20.55 -39.59 -13.81
N HIS A 484 20.20 -40.78 -13.33
CA HIS A 484 21.09 -41.63 -12.53
C HIS A 484 21.56 -42.90 -13.26
N GLU A 485 21.05 -43.15 -14.45
CA GLU A 485 21.26 -44.37 -15.25
C GLU A 485 21.76 -44.00 -16.65
N ASP A 486 22.63 -44.84 -17.23
CA ASP A 486 23.09 -44.67 -18.62
C ASP A 486 21.98 -45.10 -19.58
N HIS A 487 21.25 -44.12 -20.13
CA HIS A 487 20.25 -44.32 -21.17
C HIS A 487 20.67 -43.67 -22.49
N SER A 488 20.16 -44.18 -23.60
CA SER A 488 20.39 -43.57 -24.92
C SER A 488 19.41 -42.41 -25.17
N ASP A 489 19.82 -41.38 -25.90
CA ASP A 489 18.96 -40.24 -26.26
C ASP A 489 17.58 -40.67 -26.83
N PRO A 490 17.46 -41.67 -27.72
CA PRO A 490 16.16 -42.10 -28.23
C PRO A 490 15.24 -42.72 -27.18
N GLU A 491 15.79 -43.38 -26.15
CA GLU A 491 15.00 -43.94 -25.04
C GLU A 491 14.46 -42.82 -24.15
N VAL A 492 15.29 -41.80 -23.90
CA VAL A 492 14.88 -40.60 -23.17
C VAL A 492 13.80 -39.86 -23.94
N ASP A 493 14.01 -39.58 -25.23
CA ASP A 493 13.05 -38.90 -26.10
C ASP A 493 11.69 -39.62 -26.13
N ALA A 494 11.70 -40.95 -26.28
CA ALA A 494 10.48 -41.76 -26.30
C ALA A 494 9.71 -41.67 -24.97
N ALA A 495 10.41 -41.64 -23.83
CA ALA A 495 9.79 -41.50 -22.52
C ALA A 495 9.18 -40.11 -22.31
N PHE A 496 9.87 -39.03 -22.72
CA PHE A 496 9.34 -37.67 -22.66
C PHE A 496 8.13 -37.48 -23.57
N LEU A 497 8.13 -38.06 -24.78
CA LEU A 497 7.00 -38.00 -25.71
C LEU A 497 5.79 -38.82 -25.24
N ALA A 498 6.00 -39.85 -24.44
CA ALA A 498 4.94 -40.65 -23.83
C ALA A 498 4.36 -40.00 -22.55
N GLY A 499 5.06 -39.02 -21.98
CA GLY A 499 4.63 -38.34 -20.76
C GLY A 499 3.40 -37.46 -20.96
N GLU A 500 2.63 -37.30 -19.88
CA GLU A 500 1.43 -36.49 -19.86
C GLU A 500 1.61 -35.25 -18.98
N PHE A 501 1.12 -34.10 -19.46
CA PHE A 501 0.96 -32.90 -18.63
C PHE A 501 -0.26 -33.06 -17.72
N SER A 502 -0.25 -32.34 -16.58
CA SER A 502 -1.39 -32.29 -15.66
C SER A 502 -2.69 -31.85 -16.37
N PRO A 503 -3.87 -32.34 -15.93
CA PRO A 503 -5.16 -31.96 -16.52
C PRO A 503 -5.37 -30.45 -16.57
N GLU A 504 -4.97 -29.74 -15.51
CA GLU A 504 -5.11 -28.29 -15.37
C GLU A 504 -4.28 -27.55 -16.43
N LEU A 505 -3.03 -27.95 -16.63
CA LEU A 505 -2.16 -27.35 -17.63
C LEU A 505 -2.63 -27.66 -19.06
N ARG A 506 -3.14 -28.88 -19.30
CA ARG A 506 -3.71 -29.26 -20.60
C ARG A 506 -4.91 -28.39 -20.94
N GLU A 507 -5.80 -28.14 -19.98
CA GLU A 507 -6.94 -27.23 -20.16
C GLU A 507 -6.45 -25.80 -20.47
N GLU A 508 -5.50 -25.29 -19.68
CA GLU A 508 -4.95 -23.94 -19.87
C GLU A 508 -4.27 -23.76 -21.24
N MET A 509 -3.45 -24.72 -21.66
CA MET A 509 -2.82 -24.72 -22.99
C MET A 509 -3.86 -24.85 -24.11
N SER A 510 -4.92 -25.64 -23.92
CA SER A 510 -5.97 -25.79 -24.93
C SER A 510 -6.68 -24.46 -25.18
N VAL A 511 -7.05 -23.75 -24.12
CA VAL A 511 -7.68 -22.42 -24.26
C VAL A 511 -6.73 -21.40 -24.90
N LEU A 512 -5.44 -21.42 -24.53
CA LEU A 512 -4.43 -20.58 -25.17
C LEU A 512 -4.36 -20.84 -26.68
N LEU A 513 -4.31 -22.10 -27.09
CA LEU A 513 -4.22 -22.50 -28.49
C LEU A 513 -5.51 -22.14 -29.26
N GLU A 514 -6.68 -22.34 -28.66
CA GLU A 514 -7.98 -21.95 -29.26
C GLU A 514 -8.08 -20.44 -29.50
N ASN A 515 -7.54 -19.63 -28.58
CA ASN A 515 -7.53 -18.18 -28.70
C ASN A 515 -6.42 -17.64 -29.62
N THR A 516 -5.42 -18.47 -29.95
CA THR A 516 -4.30 -18.07 -30.81
C THR A 516 -4.63 -18.27 -32.28
N LYS A 517 -4.89 -17.15 -32.98
CA LYS A 517 -5.27 -17.15 -34.41
C LYS A 517 -4.09 -16.94 -35.37
N TRP A 518 -2.86 -17.10 -34.90
CA TRP A 518 -1.62 -16.84 -35.64
C TRP A 518 -0.63 -17.99 -35.45
N PRO A 519 0.37 -18.16 -36.34
CA PRO A 519 1.38 -19.22 -36.22
C PRO A 519 2.15 -19.11 -34.91
N LEU A 520 2.46 -20.25 -34.30
CA LEU A 520 3.16 -20.33 -33.02
C LEU A 520 4.58 -20.82 -33.19
N ALA A 521 5.54 -20.14 -32.57
CA ALA A 521 6.91 -20.59 -32.47
C ALA A 521 7.19 -21.07 -31.04
N VAL A 522 7.26 -22.40 -30.85
CA VAL A 522 7.56 -23.03 -29.56
C VAL A 522 9.07 -23.22 -29.45
N ARG A 523 9.66 -22.72 -28.35
CA ARG A 523 11.10 -22.74 -28.12
C ARG A 523 11.38 -23.10 -26.66
N SER A 524 12.41 -23.92 -26.44
CA SER A 524 12.90 -24.15 -25.09
C SER A 524 13.72 -22.96 -24.57
N SER A 525 13.73 -22.81 -23.25
CA SER A 525 14.44 -21.76 -22.51
C SER A 525 15.14 -22.42 -21.32
N SER A 526 16.47 -22.60 -21.38
CA SER A 526 17.23 -23.28 -20.33
C SER A 526 17.62 -22.31 -19.22
N LEU A 527 17.71 -22.78 -17.97
CA LEU A 527 18.22 -21.98 -16.85
C LEU A 527 19.68 -21.53 -17.04
N LEU A 528 20.48 -22.35 -17.73
CA LEU A 528 21.93 -22.18 -17.93
C LEU A 528 22.28 -21.48 -19.24
N GLU A 529 21.28 -20.99 -19.96
CA GLU A 529 21.48 -20.38 -21.28
C GLU A 529 22.48 -19.21 -21.26
N ASP A 530 22.43 -18.37 -20.22
CA ASP A 530 23.33 -17.24 -20.00
C ASP A 530 24.46 -17.53 -19.00
N SER A 531 24.73 -18.82 -18.71
CA SER A 531 25.83 -19.20 -17.82
C SER A 531 27.17 -18.84 -18.46
N SER A 532 27.94 -17.98 -17.80
CA SER A 532 29.27 -17.55 -18.25
C SER A 532 30.28 -18.70 -18.35
N HIS A 533 30.03 -19.81 -17.65
CA HIS A 533 30.93 -20.96 -17.60
C HIS A 533 30.50 -22.13 -18.51
N GLN A 534 29.22 -22.24 -18.86
CA GLN A 534 28.67 -23.27 -19.76
C GLN A 534 27.42 -22.74 -20.50
N PRO A 535 27.58 -21.96 -21.58
CA PRO A 535 26.44 -21.43 -22.32
C PRO A 535 25.77 -22.52 -23.15
N PHE A 536 24.47 -22.73 -22.95
CA PHE A 536 23.64 -23.67 -23.73
C PHE A 536 22.86 -22.99 -24.88
N ALA A 537 23.33 -21.82 -25.32
CA ALA A 537 22.69 -21.04 -26.38
C ALA A 537 22.72 -21.80 -27.72
N GLY A 538 21.55 -21.92 -28.37
CA GLY A 538 21.43 -22.48 -29.73
C GLY A 538 21.38 -24.01 -29.83
N VAL A 539 21.33 -24.73 -28.71
CA VAL A 539 21.32 -26.20 -28.68
C VAL A 539 19.94 -26.80 -29.03
N TYR A 540 18.86 -26.05 -28.82
CA TYR A 540 17.50 -26.57 -28.91
C TYR A 540 16.73 -26.12 -30.15
N ALA A 541 15.86 -27.02 -30.65
CA ALA A 541 15.00 -26.78 -31.80
C ALA A 541 13.92 -25.71 -31.53
N THR A 542 13.48 -25.04 -32.60
CA THR A 542 12.27 -24.23 -32.63
C THR A 542 11.22 -25.00 -33.41
N HIS A 543 10.06 -25.24 -32.81
CA HIS A 543 8.92 -25.89 -33.47
C HIS A 543 7.92 -24.83 -33.90
N MET A 544 7.48 -24.90 -35.16
CA MET A 544 6.45 -24.01 -35.71
C MET A 544 5.13 -24.78 -35.77
N LEU A 545 4.08 -24.25 -35.15
CA LEU A 545 2.73 -24.82 -35.12
C LEU A 545 1.74 -23.95 -35.89
#